data_AF-A0A2E9P304-F1
#
_entry.id   AF-A0A2E9P304-F1
#
_cell.length_a   1.000
_cell.length_b   1.000
_cell.length_c   1.000
_cell.angle_alpha   90.00
_cell.angle_beta   90.00
_cell.angle_gamma   90.00
#
_symmetry.space_group_name_H-M   'P 1'
#
loop_
_entity.id
_entity.type
_entity.pdbx_description
1 polymer ?
#
loop_
_entity_poly.entity_id
_entity_poly.type
_entity_poly.pdbx_seq_one_letter_code
_entity_poly.pdbx_strand_id
1 'polypeptide(L)'
;MTLSPDSIIAPWLEAVQPKRLWVIGTSSPSVVGDYKAHAANEVAVLNPAEICSSHEMPEAALVAQPLITEKDLLVAGQLRNLLIADILCFASHKLAPEALYALAFKCGEKCQEKTSSLSSFHYSLASYNHVRVWNNPKFWANPENWNRYWW
;
A
#
# COMPACT_ATOMS: atom_id res chain seq x y z
N MET A 1 -17.50 -9.03 16.33
CA MET A 1 -16.36 -9.93 16.04
C MET A 1 -15.14 -9.08 15.88
N THR A 2 -14.03 -9.47 16.50
CA THR A 2 -12.76 -8.76 16.37
C THR A 2 -11.99 -9.39 15.21
N LEU A 3 -11.66 -8.62 14.18
CA LEU A 3 -10.87 -9.10 13.05
C LEU A 3 -9.41 -9.31 13.47
N SER A 4 -8.77 -10.34 12.92
CA SER A 4 -7.30 -10.47 12.98
C SER A 4 -6.67 -9.76 11.77
N PRO A 5 -5.37 -9.41 11.81
CA PRO A 5 -4.66 -8.91 10.64
C PRO A 5 -4.78 -9.86 9.44
N ASP A 6 -4.71 -11.17 9.67
CA ASP A 6 -4.82 -12.18 8.61
C ASP A 6 -6.18 -12.14 7.89
N SER A 7 -7.27 -11.85 8.62
CA SER A 7 -8.60 -11.66 8.04
C SER A 7 -8.71 -10.44 7.12
N ILE A 8 -7.76 -9.51 7.20
CA ILE A 8 -7.65 -8.34 6.30
C ILE A 8 -6.65 -8.62 5.17
N ILE A 9 -5.54 -9.29 5.47
CA ILE A 9 -4.49 -9.60 4.48
C ILE A 9 -5.02 -10.58 3.42
N ALA A 10 -5.72 -11.64 3.81
CA ALA A 10 -6.24 -12.65 2.87
C ALA A 10 -7.11 -12.04 1.75
N PRO A 11 -8.22 -11.32 2.05
CA PRO A 11 -9.07 -10.75 0.99
C PRO A 11 -8.34 -9.69 0.17
N TRP A 12 -7.37 -8.96 0.76
CA TRP A 12 -6.55 -8.01 0.01
C TRP A 12 -5.66 -8.72 -1.02
N LEU A 13 -5.00 -9.83 -0.65
CA LEU A 13 -4.19 -10.64 -1.57
C LEU A 13 -5.04 -11.28 -2.68
N GLU A 14 -6.26 -11.73 -2.36
CA GLU A 14 -7.21 -12.26 -3.34
C GLU A 14 -7.70 -11.21 -4.34
N ALA A 15 -7.83 -9.95 -3.91
CA ALA A 15 -8.27 -8.84 -4.76
C ALA A 15 -7.14 -8.32 -5.65
N VAL A 16 -5.93 -8.16 -5.11
CA VAL A 16 -4.78 -7.58 -5.84
C VAL A 16 -4.09 -8.61 -6.73
N GLN A 17 -4.03 -9.86 -6.30
CA GLN A 17 -3.36 -10.97 -7.02
C GLN A 17 -1.97 -10.63 -7.57
N PRO A 18 -1.05 -10.09 -6.76
CA PRO A 18 0.23 -9.63 -7.26
C PRO A 18 1.10 -10.81 -7.68
N LYS A 19 1.70 -10.74 -8.87
CA LYS A 19 2.72 -11.73 -9.30
C LYS A 19 3.96 -11.68 -8.42
N ARG A 20 4.32 -10.49 -7.96
CA ARG A 20 5.42 -10.25 -7.03
C ARG A 20 4.97 -9.39 -5.86
N LEU A 21 5.09 -9.95 -4.66
CA LEU A 21 4.74 -9.32 -3.39
C LEU A 21 6.01 -9.09 -2.57
N TRP A 22 6.19 -7.86 -2.10
CA TRP A 22 7.13 -7.59 -1.02
C TRP A 22 6.43 -7.64 0.32
N VAL A 23 7.06 -8.30 1.29
CA VAL A 23 6.64 -8.30 2.69
C VAL A 23 7.71 -7.58 3.50
N ILE A 24 7.38 -6.38 3.97
CA ILE A 24 8.31 -5.55 4.72
C ILE A 24 8.21 -5.89 6.21
N GLY A 25 9.30 -6.40 6.77
CA GLY A 25 9.39 -6.82 8.16
C GLY A 25 10.47 -7.87 8.38
N THR A 26 10.52 -8.42 9.59
CA THR A 26 11.46 -9.50 9.97
C THR A 26 10.96 -10.89 9.63
N SER A 27 9.65 -11.05 9.38
CA SER A 27 9.03 -12.34 9.08
C SER A 27 7.77 -12.14 8.24
N SER A 28 7.37 -13.20 7.54
CA SER A 28 6.14 -13.22 6.75
C SER A 28 4.98 -13.76 7.59
N PRO A 29 3.79 -13.11 7.57
CA PRO A 29 2.58 -13.67 8.17
C PRO A 29 2.23 -15.04 7.56
N SER A 30 1.66 -15.95 8.35
CA SER A 30 1.31 -17.31 7.90
C SER A 30 0.37 -17.29 6.69
N VAL A 31 -0.60 -16.38 6.68
CA VAL A 31 -1.54 -16.19 5.56
C VAL A 31 -0.85 -15.90 4.23
N VAL A 32 0.31 -15.24 4.24
CA VAL A 32 1.10 -15.00 3.02
C VAL A 32 1.82 -16.28 2.57
N GLY A 33 2.25 -17.11 3.52
CA GLY A 33 2.79 -18.45 3.25
C GLY A 33 1.75 -19.36 2.61
N ASP A 34 0.53 -19.38 3.15
CA ASP A 34 -0.61 -20.14 2.59
C ASP A 34 -0.94 -19.63 1.19
N TYR A 35 -1.01 -18.30 1.00
CA TYR A 35 -1.23 -17.68 -0.30
C TYR A 35 -0.18 -18.08 -1.34
N LYS A 36 1.11 -18.09 -0.96
CA LYS A 36 2.21 -18.53 -1.82
C LYS A 36 2.11 -20.01 -2.21
N ALA A 37 1.55 -20.86 -1.36
CA ALA A 37 1.35 -22.27 -1.66
C ALA A 37 0.22 -22.51 -2.70
N HIS A 38 -0.74 -21.59 -2.78
CA HIS A 38 -1.92 -21.70 -3.65
C HIS A 38 -1.84 -20.89 -4.94
N ALA A 39 -0.96 -19.88 -5.00
CA ALA A 39 -0.78 -19.02 -6.16
C ALA A 39 0.67 -19.05 -6.66
N ALA A 40 0.87 -18.98 -7.98
CA ALA A 40 2.20 -18.95 -8.61
C ALA A 40 2.84 -17.56 -8.50
N ASN A 41 3.10 -17.12 -7.26
CA ASN A 41 3.57 -15.77 -6.94
C ASN A 41 4.96 -15.79 -6.30
N GLU A 42 5.74 -14.76 -6.59
CA GLU A 42 7.03 -14.49 -5.97
C GLU A 42 6.82 -13.63 -4.72
N VAL A 43 7.26 -14.15 -3.57
CA VAL A 43 7.20 -13.40 -2.30
C VAL A 43 8.62 -13.20 -1.78
N ALA A 44 9.01 -11.94 -1.61
CA ALA A 44 10.28 -11.55 -0.99
C ALA A 44 10.01 -10.87 0.35
N VAL A 45 10.70 -11.30 1.41
CA VAL A 45 10.67 -10.64 2.71
C VAL A 45 11.86 -9.70 2.79
N LEU A 46 11.61 -8.43 3.10
CA LEU A 46 12.63 -7.38 3.13
C LEU A 46 12.59 -6.64 4.46
N ASN A 47 13.77 -6.29 4.97
CA ASN A 47 13.89 -5.31 6.02
C ASN A 47 13.59 -3.90 5.47
N PRO A 48 12.98 -2.99 6.25
CA PRO A 48 12.85 -1.58 5.89
C PRO A 48 14.11 -0.92 5.28
N ALA A 49 15.31 -1.28 5.74
CA ALA A 49 16.57 -0.74 5.21
C ALA A 49 16.88 -1.18 3.77
N GLU A 50 16.29 -2.28 3.31
CA GLU A 50 16.57 -2.90 2.00
C GLU A 50 15.67 -2.36 0.89
N ILE A 51 14.57 -1.65 1.22
CA ILE A 51 13.57 -1.16 0.26
C ILE A 51 14.21 -0.38 -0.88
N CYS A 52 15.04 0.61 -0.58
CA CYS A 52 15.66 1.48 -1.58
C CYS A 52 16.84 0.83 -2.31
N SER A 53 17.39 -0.27 -1.79
CA SER A 53 18.54 -0.97 -2.36
C SER A 53 18.14 -2.15 -3.24
N SER A 54 16.85 -2.51 -3.21
CA SER A 54 16.31 -3.58 -4.04
C SER A 54 16.17 -3.11 -5.49
N HIS A 55 16.57 -3.98 -6.42
CA HIS A 55 16.50 -3.72 -7.87
C HIS A 55 15.21 -4.27 -8.49
N GLU A 56 14.40 -4.95 -7.69
CA GLU A 56 13.12 -5.50 -8.11
C GLU A 56 12.01 -4.47 -7.92
N MET A 57 10.97 -4.58 -8.73
CA MET A 57 9.76 -3.76 -8.59
C MET A 57 8.58 -4.70 -8.36
N PRO A 58 8.04 -4.77 -7.13
CA PRO A 58 6.88 -5.60 -6.85
C PRO A 58 5.61 -4.91 -7.40
N GLU A 59 4.58 -5.70 -7.63
CA GLU A 59 3.26 -5.15 -7.97
C GLU A 59 2.55 -4.66 -6.69
N ALA A 60 2.79 -5.35 -5.56
CA ALA A 60 2.22 -4.98 -4.27
C ALA A 60 3.22 -5.12 -3.11
N ALA A 61 2.96 -4.38 -2.03
CA ALA A 61 3.74 -4.46 -0.80
C ALA A 61 2.84 -4.58 0.44
N LEU A 62 3.20 -5.49 1.34
CA LEU A 62 2.61 -5.65 2.66
C LEU A 62 3.61 -5.21 3.72
N VAL A 63 3.27 -4.21 4.53
CA VAL A 63 4.05 -3.89 5.73
C VAL A 63 3.55 -4.76 6.89
N ALA A 64 4.29 -5.82 7.19
CA ALA A 64 3.90 -6.86 8.14
C ALA A 64 4.06 -6.43 9.60
N GLN A 65 4.90 -5.43 9.88
CA GLN A 65 5.03 -4.84 11.21
C GLN A 65 4.15 -3.58 11.33
N PRO A 66 3.34 -3.43 12.38
CA PRO A 66 2.52 -2.25 12.55
C PRO A 66 3.36 -0.97 12.68
N LEU A 67 2.91 0.10 12.02
CA LEU A 67 3.45 1.45 12.16
C LEU A 67 3.02 2.03 13.51
N ILE A 68 3.96 2.43 14.35
CA ILE A 68 3.69 2.89 15.73
C ILE A 68 4.01 4.37 15.90
N THR A 69 5.06 4.84 15.24
CA THR A 69 5.62 6.18 15.36
C THR A 69 5.71 6.87 14.00
N GLU A 70 5.88 8.20 13.99
CA GLU A 70 6.05 8.95 12.73
C GLU A 70 7.27 8.51 11.92
N LYS A 71 8.32 7.97 12.58
CA LYS A 71 9.49 7.43 11.87
C LYS A 71 9.14 6.22 11.01
N ASP A 72 8.16 5.43 11.42
CA ASP A 72 7.74 4.23 10.70
C ASP A 72 7.04 4.61 9.38
N LEU A 73 6.51 5.83 9.25
CA LEU A 73 5.91 6.34 8.01
C LEU A 73 6.92 6.42 6.86
N LEU A 74 8.22 6.46 7.15
CA LEU A 74 9.26 6.40 6.11
C LEU A 74 9.11 5.15 5.25
N VAL A 75 8.73 4.01 5.85
CA VAL A 75 8.48 2.76 5.12
C VAL A 75 7.36 2.94 4.10
N ALA A 76 6.20 3.46 4.54
CA ALA A 76 5.06 3.69 3.66
C ALA A 76 5.39 4.71 2.55
N GLY A 77 6.13 5.77 2.88
CA GLY A 77 6.59 6.77 1.92
C GLY A 77 7.57 6.22 0.89
N GLN A 78 8.54 5.40 1.30
CA GLN A 78 9.50 4.76 0.40
C GLN A 78 8.79 3.83 -0.59
N LEU A 79 7.90 2.96 -0.10
CA LEU A 79 7.12 2.06 -0.96
C LEU A 79 6.28 2.82 -1.98
N ARG A 80 5.61 3.91 -1.56
CA ARG A 80 4.86 4.80 -2.45
C ARG A 80 5.77 5.44 -3.50
N ASN A 81 6.95 5.89 -3.12
CA ASN A 81 7.90 6.54 -4.02
C ASN A 81 8.50 5.59 -5.07
N LEU A 82 8.46 4.28 -4.81
CA LEU A 82 8.78 3.23 -5.78
C LEU A 82 7.65 2.92 -6.76
N LEU A 83 6.54 3.67 -6.71
CA LEU A 83 5.37 3.50 -7.58
C LEU A 83 4.73 2.11 -7.49
N ILE A 84 4.86 1.44 -6.35
CA ILE A 84 4.20 0.15 -6.08
C ILE A 84 2.68 0.37 -6.17
N ALA A 85 2.00 -0.49 -6.93
CA ALA A 85 0.62 -0.26 -7.32
C ALA A 85 -0.33 -0.35 -6.12
N ASP A 86 -0.17 -1.36 -5.27
CA ASP A 86 -1.00 -1.57 -4.09
C ASP A 86 -0.15 -1.80 -2.84
N ILE A 87 -0.47 -1.09 -1.75
CA ILE A 87 0.25 -1.21 -0.47
C ILE A 87 -0.75 -1.40 0.65
N LEU A 88 -0.56 -2.44 1.45
CA LEU A 88 -1.28 -2.68 2.70
C LEU A 88 -0.34 -2.48 3.89
N CYS A 89 -0.76 -1.68 4.86
CA CYS A 89 -0.07 -1.57 6.14
C CYS A 89 -1.06 -1.50 7.30
N PHE A 90 -0.55 -1.71 8.51
CA PHE A 90 -1.32 -1.56 9.75
C PHE A 90 -0.69 -0.47 10.59
N ALA A 91 -1.50 0.33 11.26
CA ALA A 91 -1.01 1.33 12.20
C ALA A 91 -1.67 1.18 13.56
N SER A 92 -0.86 1.40 14.60
CA SER A 92 -1.34 1.52 15.97
C SER A 92 -2.17 2.77 16.15
N HIS A 93 -3.15 2.74 17.07
CA HIS A 93 -3.92 3.92 17.49
C HIS A 93 -3.06 5.08 18.05
N LYS A 94 -1.78 4.82 18.36
CA LYS A 94 -0.81 5.85 18.77
C LYS A 94 -0.37 6.76 17.62
N LEU A 95 -0.50 6.29 16.38
CA LEU A 95 -0.17 7.06 15.19
C LEU A 95 -1.42 7.79 14.69
N ALA A 96 -1.31 9.10 14.48
CA ALA A 96 -2.39 9.89 13.92
C ALA A 96 -2.71 9.42 12.49
N PRO A 97 -3.96 9.04 12.18
CA PRO A 97 -4.33 8.53 10.86
C PRO A 97 -4.09 9.55 9.73
N GLU A 98 -4.12 10.85 10.06
CA GLU A 98 -3.84 11.96 9.14
C GLU A 98 -2.47 11.85 8.48
N ALA A 99 -1.49 11.26 9.17
CA ALA A 99 -0.16 11.09 8.63
C ALA A 99 -0.13 10.08 7.46
N LEU A 100 -0.97 9.05 7.51
CA LEU A 100 -1.15 8.10 6.39
C LEU A 100 -2.05 8.68 5.29
N TYR A 101 -3.04 9.52 5.64
CA TYR A 101 -3.83 10.27 4.66
C TYR A 101 -2.96 11.24 3.85
N ALA A 102 -1.97 11.88 4.48
CA ALA A 102 -1.00 12.73 3.81
C ALA A 102 -0.13 11.95 2.79
N LEU A 103 0.07 10.65 3.03
CA LEU A 103 0.70 9.72 2.10
C LEU A 103 -0.30 9.09 1.11
N ALA A 104 -1.54 9.56 1.11
CA ALA A 104 -2.65 9.11 0.27
C ALA A 104 -3.14 7.68 0.50
N PHE A 105 -2.85 7.12 1.67
CA PHE A 105 -3.48 5.88 2.10
C PHE A 105 -4.92 6.15 2.53
N LYS A 106 -5.80 5.17 2.36
CA LYS A 106 -7.18 5.17 2.84
C LYS A 106 -7.27 4.26 4.05
N CYS A 107 -7.94 4.72 5.11
CA CYS A 107 -8.20 3.89 6.29
C CYS A 107 -9.21 2.79 5.93
N GLY A 108 -8.92 1.57 6.37
CA GLY A 108 -9.77 0.39 6.22
C GLY A 108 -10.31 -0.10 7.55
N GLU A 109 -10.44 -1.42 7.67
CA GLU A 109 -10.97 -2.10 8.85
C GLU A 109 -10.01 -2.03 10.04
N LYS A 110 -10.59 -2.07 11.24
CA LYS A 110 -9.85 -2.23 12.49
C LYS A 110 -9.69 -3.71 12.82
N CYS A 111 -8.51 -4.09 13.28
CA CYS A 111 -8.20 -5.44 13.75
C CYS A 111 -7.51 -5.41 15.11
N GLN A 112 -7.38 -6.57 15.74
CA GLN A 112 -6.57 -6.74 16.94
C GLN A 112 -5.46 -7.75 16.71
N GLU A 113 -4.25 -7.37 17.12
CA GLU A 113 -3.10 -8.25 17.20
C GLU A 113 -2.73 -8.45 18.67
N LYS A 114 -2.96 -9.65 19.20
CA LYS A 114 -2.72 -10.05 20.61
C LYS A 114 -3.39 -9.13 21.64
N THR A 115 -2.80 -7.97 21.89
CA THR A 115 -3.23 -6.94 22.86
C THR A 115 -3.30 -5.54 22.27
N SER A 116 -3.02 -5.37 20.98
CA SER A 116 -2.97 -4.07 20.32
C SER A 116 -4.09 -3.92 19.29
N SER A 117 -4.85 -2.83 19.42
CA SER A 117 -5.82 -2.40 18.42
C SER A 117 -5.09 -1.67 17.29
N LEU A 118 -5.31 -2.15 16.06
CA LEU A 118 -4.70 -1.64 14.84
C LEU A 118 -5.79 -1.21 13.86
N SER A 119 -5.47 -0.25 13.01
CA SER A 119 -6.27 0.09 11.82
C SER A 119 -5.47 -0.31 10.58
N SER A 120 -6.13 -0.93 9.60
CA SER A 120 -5.53 -1.17 8.30
C SER A 120 -5.56 0.10 7.44
N PHE A 121 -4.56 0.25 6.58
CA PHE A 121 -4.45 1.34 5.63
C PHE A 121 -4.02 0.79 4.28
N HIS A 122 -4.66 1.30 3.23
CA HIS A 122 -4.53 0.80 1.88
C HIS A 122 -4.17 1.95 0.94
N TYR A 123 -3.10 1.79 0.18
CA TYR A 123 -2.78 2.64 -0.95
C TYR A 123 -3.05 1.87 -2.23
N SER A 124 -3.62 2.56 -3.22
CA SER A 124 -3.81 2.01 -4.55
C SER A 124 -3.57 3.09 -5.59
N LEU A 125 -2.54 2.92 -6.41
CA LEU A 125 -2.12 3.87 -7.45
C LEU A 125 -3.24 4.12 -8.46
N ALA A 126 -4.01 3.07 -8.80
CA ALA A 126 -5.13 3.15 -9.75
C ALA A 126 -6.26 4.07 -9.25
N SER A 127 -6.47 4.18 -7.94
CA SER A 127 -7.54 4.99 -7.34
C SER A 127 -7.05 6.25 -6.63
N TYR A 128 -5.76 6.58 -6.76
CA TYR A 128 -5.14 7.71 -6.08
C TYR A 128 -5.58 9.05 -6.67
N ASN A 129 -5.46 9.23 -7.99
CA ASN A 129 -5.82 10.47 -8.67
C ASN A 129 -7.09 10.28 -9.48
N HIS A 130 -8.20 10.84 -8.99
CA HIS A 130 -9.42 10.87 -9.77
C HIS A 130 -9.21 11.72 -11.03
N VAL A 131 -9.56 11.15 -12.18
CA VAL A 131 -9.60 11.90 -13.45
C VAL A 131 -10.60 13.05 -13.26
N ARG A 132 -10.06 14.28 -13.23
CA ARG A 132 -10.89 15.48 -13.05
C ARG A 132 -11.60 15.77 -14.37
N VAL A 133 -12.92 15.97 -14.30
CA VAL A 133 -13.76 16.24 -15.47
C VAL A 133 -13.38 17.54 -16.19
N TRP A 134 -12.66 18.45 -15.53
CA TRP A 134 -12.17 19.69 -16.14
C TRP A 134 -10.80 19.54 -16.83
N ASN A 135 -10.07 18.46 -16.59
CA ASN A 135 -8.77 18.21 -17.23
C ASN A 135 -8.98 17.50 -18.59
N ASN A 136 -9.75 18.13 -19.47
CA ASN A 136 -9.97 17.71 -20.85
C ASN A 136 -10.12 18.94 -21.76
N PRO A 137 -10.03 18.78 -23.09
CA PRO A 137 -10.02 19.91 -24.01
C PRO A 137 -11.28 20.79 -23.92
N LYS A 138 -12.42 20.21 -23.50
CA LYS A 138 -13.73 20.89 -23.48
C LYS A 138 -13.78 22.10 -22.54
N PHE A 139 -12.96 22.09 -21.50
CA PHE A 139 -12.88 23.17 -20.50
C PHE A 139 -11.55 23.93 -20.54
N TRP A 140 -10.72 23.68 -21.55
CA TRP A 140 -9.46 24.38 -21.74
C TRP A 140 -9.68 25.72 -22.46
N ALA A 141 -8.95 26.76 -22.10
CA ALA A 141 -9.14 28.10 -22.68
C ALA A 141 -8.90 28.14 -24.21
N ASN A 142 -8.06 27.24 -24.73
CA ASN A 142 -7.74 27.06 -26.15
C ASN A 142 -7.79 25.57 -26.53
N PRO A 143 -8.98 24.97 -26.70
CA PRO A 143 -9.15 23.53 -26.92
C PRO A 143 -8.33 22.98 -28.10
N GLU A 144 -8.13 23.79 -29.13
CA GLU A 144 -7.36 23.48 -30.34
C GLU A 144 -5.86 23.28 -30.07
N ASN A 145 -5.34 23.81 -28.97
CA ASN A 145 -3.94 23.69 -28.55
C ASN A 145 -3.73 22.58 -27.51
N TRP A 146 -4.79 21.87 -27.11
CA TRP A 146 -4.69 20.76 -26.17
C TRP A 146 -3.73 19.68 -26.68
N ASN A 147 -2.73 19.36 -25.86
CA ASN A 147 -1.70 18.35 -26.16
C ASN A 147 -0.86 18.64 -27.42
N ARG A 148 -0.84 19.88 -27.93
CA ARG A 148 -0.04 20.27 -29.11
C ARG A 148 1.26 20.98 -28.78
N TYR A 149 1.28 21.75 -27.69
CA TYR A 149 2.43 22.52 -27.27
C TYR A 149 2.75 22.20 -25.82
N TRP A 150 4.00 21.84 -25.56
CA TRP A 150 4.56 21.79 -24.22
C TRP A 150 5.48 23.03 -24.13
N TRP A 151 5.58 23.62 -22.93
CA TRP A 151 6.50 24.73 -22.67
C TRP A 151 7.92 24.51 -23.20
#